data_AF-A0A382F7E5-F1
#
_entry.id   AF-A0A382F7E5-F1
#
_cell.length_a   1.000
_cell.length_b   1.000
_cell.length_c   1.000
_cell.angle_alpha   90.00
_cell.angle_beta   90.00
_cell.angle_gamma   90.00
#
_symmetry.space_group_name_H-M   'P 1'
#
loop_
_entity.id
_entity.type
_entity.pdbx_description
1 polymer ?
#
loop_
_entity_poly.entity_id
_entity_poly.type
_entity_poly.pdbx_seq_one_letter_code
_entity_poly.pdbx_strand_id
1 'polypeptide(L)' 'MTETLRYRVVSREVIEDNLSKDDALYLIANLEDQGQTNLLMEEYFPDANRLGRNPDLH' A
#
# COMPACT_ATOMS: atom_id res chain seq x y z
N MET A 1 4.41 11.68 15.65
CA MET A 1 4.72 10.32 15.14
C MET A 1 4.42 10.36 13.66
N THR A 2 5.40 10.07 12.80
CA THR A 2 5.22 10.09 11.35
C THR A 2 4.49 8.81 10.95
N GLU A 3 3.23 8.96 10.54
CA GLU A 3 2.49 7.88 9.89
C GLU A 3 3.26 7.49 8.62
N THR A 4 3.76 6.24 8.57
CA THR A 4 4.51 5.78 7.42
C THR A 4 3.53 5.32 6.36
N LEU A 5 3.30 6.14 5.34
CA LEU A 5 2.47 5.76 4.20
C LEU A 5 3.15 4.60 3.45
N ARG A 6 2.42 3.50 3.26
CA ARG A 6 2.85 2.34 2.49
C ARG A 6 1.89 2.09 1.35
N TYR A 7 2.39 1.39 0.35
CA TYR A 7 1.65 1.02 -0.83
C TYR A 7 1.69 -0.50 -1.00
N ARG A 8 0.61 -1.04 -1.53
CA ARG A 8 0.52 -2.44 -1.96
C ARG A 8 0.03 -2.50 -3.40
N VAL A 9 0.55 -3.46 -4.15
CA VAL A 9 0.14 -3.73 -5.53
C VAL A 9 -0.70 -4.99 -5.54
N VAL A 10 -1.91 -4.89 -6.09
CA VAL A 10 -2.93 -5.94 -6.08
C VAL A 10 -3.42 -6.16 -7.49
N SER A 11 -3.64 -7.40 -7.90
CA SER A 11 -4.34 -7.69 -9.16
C SER A 11 -5.60 -8.52 -8.91
N ARG A 12 -5.48 -9.85 -8.87
CA ARG A 12 -6.49 -10.74 -8.27
C ARG A 12 -6.23 -10.98 -6.78
N GLU A 13 -4.97 -10.94 -6.42
CA GLU A 13 -4.42 -11.16 -5.09
C GLU A 13 -3.31 -10.13 -4.85
N VAL A 14 -2.90 -9.99 -3.59
CA VAL A 14 -1.79 -9.09 -3.24
C VAL A 14 -0.53 -9.66 -3.88
N ILE A 15 0.07 -8.89 -4.79
CA ILE A 15 1.31 -9.26 -5.46
C ILE A 15 2.48 -8.91 -4.53
N GLU A 16 2.49 -7.67 -4.05
CA GLU A 16 3.51 -7.17 -3.13
C GLU A 16 2.89 -6.12 -2.20
N ASP A 17 3.36 -6.10 -0.95
CA ASP A 17 2.91 -5.16 0.08
C ASP A 17 4.08 -4.45 0.77
N ASN A 18 3.75 -3.45 1.61
CA ASN A 18 4.70 -2.66 2.38
C ASN A 18 5.74 -1.89 1.53
N LEU A 19 5.37 -1.55 0.30
CA LEU A 19 6.21 -0.82 -0.63
C LEU A 19 6.18 0.69 -0.35
N SER A 20 7.26 1.36 -0.74
CA SER A 20 7.27 2.83 -0.88
C SER A 20 6.57 3.22 -2.19
N LYS A 21 6.24 4.50 -2.36
CA LYS A 21 5.59 4.98 -3.59
C LYS A 21 6.42 4.65 -4.83
N ASP A 22 7.71 4.95 -4.78
CA ASP A 22 8.64 4.73 -5.90
C ASP A 22 8.79 3.24 -6.23
N ASP A 23 8.91 2.38 -5.20
CA ASP A 23 8.98 0.93 -5.38
C ASP A 23 7.72 0.36 -6.03
N ALA A 24 6.54 0.79 -5.57
CA ALA A 24 5.26 0.37 -6.13
C ALA A 24 5.09 0.81 -7.58
N LEU A 25 5.48 2.04 -7.92
CA LEU A 25 5.45 2.54 -9.30
C LEU A 25 6.42 1.78 -10.21
N TYR A 26 7.64 1.52 -9.72
CA TYR A 26 8.61 0.72 -10.45
C TYR A 26 8.09 -0.70 -10.70
N LEU A 27 7.52 -1.33 -9.67
CA LEU A 27 6.94 -2.67 -9.78
C LEU A 27 5.81 -2.70 -10.81
N ILE A 28 4.86 -1.77 -10.73
CA ILE A 28 3.73 -1.70 -11.68
C ILE A 28 4.26 -1.57 -13.11
N ALA A 29 5.19 -0.65 -13.36
CA ALA A 29 5.76 -0.48 -14.70
C ALA A 29 6.44 -1.75 -15.24
N ASN A 30 7.15 -2.49 -14.38
CA ASN A 30 7.78 -3.77 -14.78
C ASN A 30 6.74 -4.86 -15.06
N LEU A 31 5.67 -4.92 -14.28
CA LEU A 31 4.60 -5.91 -14.47
C LEU A 31 3.76 -5.58 -15.70
N GLU A 32 3.50 -4.30 -15.97
CA GLU A 32 2.86 -3.83 -17.21
C GLU A 32 3.69 -4.20 -18.46
N ASP A 33 5.02 -4.03 -18.40
CA ASP A 33 5.94 -4.46 -19.48
C ASP A 33 5.89 -5.97 -19.73
N GLN A 34 5.70 -6.76 -18.67
CA GLN A 34 5.51 -8.22 -18.75
C GLN A 34 4.12 -8.63 -19.28
N GLY A 35 3.25 -7.67 -19.60
CA GLY A 35 1.89 -7.92 -20.08
C GLY A 35 0.88 -8.18 -18.97
N GLN A 36 1.25 -7.97 -17.71
CA GLN A 36 0.29 -7.96 -16.60
C GLN A 36 -0.52 -6.67 -16.65
N THR A 37 -1.73 -6.81 -17.17
CA THR A 37 -2.73 -5.75 -17.17
C THR A 37 -3.68 -5.99 -16.00
N ASN A 38 -4.29 -4.92 -15.45
CA ASN A 38 -5.17 -4.99 -14.27
C ASN A 38 -4.43 -5.04 -12.91
N LEU A 39 -3.38 -4.23 -12.77
CA LEU A 39 -2.71 -3.94 -11.50
C LEU A 39 -3.37 -2.73 -10.83
N LEU A 40 -3.57 -2.82 -9.53
CA LEU A 40 -4.13 -1.77 -8.69
C LEU A 40 -3.12 -1.42 -7.60
N MET A 41 -2.90 -0.12 -7.42
CA MET A 41 -2.07 0.42 -6.35
C MET A 41 -2.98 0.91 -5.24
N GLU A 42 -2.85 0.33 -4.06
CA GLU A 42 -3.57 0.79 -2.87
C GLU A 42 -2.61 1.41 -1.86
N GLU A 43 -2.96 2.59 -1.37
CA GLU A 43 -2.26 3.26 -0.29
C GLU A 43 -2.87 2.88 1.06
N TYR A 44 -2.02 2.57 2.03
CA TYR A 44 -2.45 2.23 3.37
C TYR A 44 -1.44 2.68 4.42
N PHE A 45 -1.96 2.94 5.62
CA PHE A 45 -1.15 3.29 6.77
C PHE A 45 -1.10 2.09 7.71
N PRO A 46 0.02 1.32 7.76
CA PRO A 46 0.15 0.16 8.66
C PRO A 46 -0.04 0.54 10.13
N ASP A 47 0.36 1.76 10.51
CA ASP A 47 0.23 2.28 11.88
C ASP A 47 -1.09 3.01 12.16
N ALA A 48 -2.01 3.17 11.18
CA ALA A 48 -3.29 3.85 11.42
C ALA A 48 -4.14 3.14 12.49
N ASN A 49 -3.95 1.83 12.69
CA ASN A 49 -4.66 1.08 13.72
C ASN A 49 -4.12 1.33 15.15
N ARG A 50 -3.01 2.07 15.30
CA ARG A 50 -2.50 2.52 16.62
C ARG A 50 -3.18 3.81 17.11
N LEU A 51 -3.91 4.51 16.25
CA LEU A 51 -4.75 5.66 16.61
C LEU A 51 -6.14 5.26 17.13
N GLY A 52 -6.39 3.97 17.34
CA GLY A 52 -7.58 3.43 18.03
C GLY A 52 -7.55 3.58 19.56
N ARG A 53 -6.72 4.46 20.13
CA ARG A 53 -6.88 4.92 21.52
C ARG A 53 -7.30 6.38 21.50
N ASN A 54 -8.59 6.60 21.29
CA ASN A 54 -9.30 7.71 21.91
C ASN A 54 -9.80 7.20 23.28
N PRO A 55 -9.06 7.38 24.40
CA PRO A 55 -9.58 7.08 25.73
C PRO A 55 -10.34 8.27 26.32
N ASP A 56 -10.96 9.14 25.53
CA ASP A 56 -11.70 10.28 26.08
C ASP A 56 -13.00 10.52 25.31
N LEU A 57 -13.97 9.64 25.61
CA LEU A 57 -15.38 9.96 25.49
C LEU A 57 -16.11 9.35 26.70
N HIS A 58 -15.88 9.91 27.90
CA HIS A 58 -16.91 10.04 28.93
C HIS A 58 -16.49 10.98 30.07
#